data_AF-A0A809ZIJ7-F1
#
_entry.id   AF-A0A809ZIJ7-F1
#
_cell.length_a   1.000
_cell.length_b   1.000
_cell.length_c   1.000
_cell.angle_alpha   90.00
_cell.angle_beta   90.00
_cell.angle_gamma   90.00
#
_symmetry.space_group_name_H-M   'P 1'
#
loop_
_entity.id
_entity.type
_entity.pdbx_description
1 polymer ?
#
loop_
_entity_poly.entity_id
_entity_poly.type
_entity_poly.pdbx_seq_one_letter_code
_entity_poly.pdbx_strand_id
1 'polypeptide(L)'
;MARSSDQAEPASSVLDALAQSALDVARKAAKHKKSLSGDNFYGNKLAQLRTDASNAFSQMSAGSVGDTSAIAELIDASFSPSTSKAERLASVRELSHALRTKWKEQSTGSTNPGNELFPLALIAKTGRGYLVTITRQMNGSMGQRWYDACAVMMRRLIELVVIEAFEHHSIEAKIKDGSGNYVHLSELIDAALREPSFKLSRNAKTALPKLRNVGHRSAHGRYFTAQQSDIENVEDGVRVVVEEFLNHAGLL
;
A
#
# COMPACT_ATOMS: atom_id res chain seq x y z
N MET A 1 -1.51 19.33 24.64
CA MET A 1 -0.41 18.39 24.27
C MET A 1 -1.02 17.03 23.98
N ALA A 2 -1.45 16.81 22.73
CA ALA A 2 -2.00 15.52 22.32
C ALA A 2 -0.85 14.56 22.03
N ARG A 3 -0.89 13.37 22.64
CA ARG A 3 0.07 12.29 22.43
C ARG A 3 0.03 11.87 20.96
N SER A 4 1.22 11.75 20.36
CA SER A 4 1.43 11.28 19.00
C SER A 4 0.80 9.90 18.81
N SER A 5 0.12 9.75 17.68
CA SER A 5 -0.41 8.49 17.17
C SER A 5 0.64 7.39 17.16
N ASP A 6 0.25 6.24 17.70
CA ASP A 6 0.95 4.97 17.71
C ASP A 6 1.12 4.48 16.25
N GLN A 7 2.20 4.90 15.59
CA GLN A 7 2.62 4.29 14.33
C GLN A 7 3.33 2.98 14.70
N ALA A 8 2.69 1.84 14.40
CA ALA A 8 3.32 0.54 14.59
C ALA A 8 4.68 0.53 13.88
N GLU A 9 5.76 0.21 14.61
CA GLU A 9 7.11 0.19 14.05
C GLU A 9 7.18 -0.77 12.85
N PRO A 10 7.87 -0.40 11.75
CA PRO A 10 8.02 -1.28 10.60
C PRO A 10 8.61 -2.64 11.00
N ALA A 11 8.06 -3.74 10.46
CA ALA A 11 8.52 -5.10 10.78
C ALA A 11 10.03 -5.31 10.55
N SER A 12 10.62 -4.60 9.58
CA SER A 12 12.08 -4.60 9.36
C SER A 12 12.87 -3.94 10.49
N SER A 13 12.34 -2.86 11.11
CA SER A 13 12.93 -2.20 12.28
C SER A 13 12.83 -3.10 13.51
N VAL A 14 11.67 -3.74 13.70
CA VAL A 14 11.44 -4.71 14.77
C VAL A 14 12.42 -5.89 14.64
N LEU A 15 12.58 -6.43 13.43
CA LEU A 15 13.52 -7.53 13.16
C LEU A 15 14.99 -7.12 13.40
N ASP A 16 15.40 -5.92 13.01
CA ASP A 16 16.73 -5.37 13.31
C ASP A 16 16.98 -5.30 14.83
N ALA A 17 16.01 -4.77 15.58
CA ALA A 17 16.08 -4.65 17.04
C ALA A 17 16.16 -6.02 17.74
N LEU A 18 15.41 -7.01 17.26
CA LEU A 18 15.45 -8.38 17.77
C LEU A 18 16.82 -9.03 17.51
N ALA A 19 17.41 -8.82 16.33
CA ALA A 19 18.73 -9.34 15.99
C ALA A 19 19.84 -8.73 16.87
N GLN A 20 19.79 -7.42 17.13
CA GLN A 20 20.70 -6.77 18.07
C GLN A 20 20.52 -7.29 19.50
N SER A 21 19.27 -7.53 19.92
CA SER A 21 18.97 -8.12 21.23
C SER A 21 19.56 -9.53 21.39
N ALA A 22 19.51 -10.35 20.33
CA ALA A 22 20.11 -11.68 20.33
C ALA A 22 21.64 -11.61 20.49
N LEU A 23 22.29 -10.65 19.83
CA LEU A 23 23.72 -10.41 19.95
C LEU A 23 24.11 -10.04 21.40
N ASP A 24 23.32 -9.21 22.06
CA ASP A 24 23.56 -8.79 23.45
C ASP A 24 23.29 -9.92 24.45
N VAL A 25 22.27 -10.74 24.23
CA VAL A 25 22.03 -11.97 25.01
C VAL A 25 23.22 -12.91 24.89
N ALA A 26 23.73 -13.12 23.67
CA ALA A 26 24.92 -13.95 23.43
C ALA A 26 26.18 -13.41 24.13
N ARG A 27 26.40 -12.09 24.07
CA ARG A 27 27.52 -11.43 24.78
C ARG A 27 27.42 -11.60 26.29
N LYS A 28 26.24 -11.41 26.87
CA LYS A 28 26.00 -11.59 28.31
C LYS A 28 26.18 -13.06 28.72
N ALA A 29 25.62 -14.00 27.98
CA ALA A 29 25.81 -15.43 28.23
C ALA A 29 27.29 -15.81 28.26
N ALA A 30 28.07 -15.34 27.28
CA ALA A 30 29.52 -15.56 27.25
C ALA A 30 30.25 -14.93 28.46
N LYS A 31 29.91 -13.69 28.83
CA LYS A 31 30.46 -13.02 30.01
C LYS A 31 30.19 -13.79 31.31
N HIS A 32 29.00 -14.38 31.42
CA HIS A 32 28.57 -15.17 32.57
C HIS A 32 28.89 -16.67 32.45
N LYS A 33 29.62 -17.10 31.40
CA LYS A 33 29.97 -18.50 31.11
C LYS A 33 28.74 -19.44 31.11
N LYS A 34 27.64 -18.98 30.52
CA LYS A 34 26.38 -19.74 30.38
C LYS A 34 26.14 -20.15 28.92
N SER A 35 25.46 -21.28 28.74
CA SER A 35 25.08 -21.78 27.42
C SER A 35 23.90 -21.00 26.83
N LEU A 36 23.88 -20.88 25.50
CA LEU A 36 22.71 -20.42 24.75
C LEU A 36 21.74 -21.57 24.39
N SER A 37 22.08 -22.80 24.74
CA SER A 37 21.24 -23.98 24.59
C SER A 37 20.74 -24.50 25.94
N GLY A 38 19.65 -25.25 25.91
CA GLY A 38 19.03 -25.89 27.07
C GLY A 38 18.20 -24.93 27.93
N ASP A 39 17.57 -25.50 28.95
CA ASP A 39 16.65 -24.77 29.83
C ASP A 39 17.42 -23.88 30.83
N ASN A 40 17.76 -22.69 30.39
CA ASN A 40 18.37 -21.65 31.20
C ASN A 40 17.92 -20.28 30.70
N PHE A 41 18.11 -19.24 31.53
CA PHE A 41 17.67 -17.88 31.21
C PHE A 41 18.10 -17.39 29.82
N TYR A 42 19.37 -17.60 29.42
CA TYR A 42 19.89 -17.11 28.15
C TYR A 42 19.40 -17.95 26.96
N GLY A 43 19.31 -19.28 27.13
CA GLY A 43 18.74 -20.16 26.11
C GLY A 43 17.27 -19.88 25.85
N ASN A 44 16.46 -19.76 26.92
CA ASN A 44 15.03 -19.45 26.81
C ASN A 44 14.80 -18.05 26.22
N LYS A 45 15.62 -17.06 26.60
CA LYS A 45 15.52 -15.71 26.03
C LYS A 45 15.90 -15.69 24.54
N LEU A 46 16.92 -16.42 24.13
CA LEU A 46 17.31 -16.51 22.73
C LEU A 46 16.22 -17.22 21.89
N ALA A 47 15.63 -18.29 22.42
CA ALA A 47 14.51 -18.98 21.79
C ALA A 47 13.29 -18.07 21.62
N GLN A 48 12.95 -17.28 22.64
CA GLN A 48 11.86 -16.31 22.55
C GLN A 48 12.13 -15.27 21.43
N LEU A 49 13.33 -14.69 21.42
CA LEU A 49 13.72 -13.72 20.40
C LEU A 49 13.67 -14.31 18.98
N ARG A 50 14.00 -15.60 18.81
CA ARG A 50 13.88 -16.32 17.55
C ARG A 50 12.43 -16.43 17.08
N THR A 51 11.52 -16.77 18.00
CA THR A 51 10.08 -16.84 17.71
C THR A 51 9.55 -15.47 17.31
N ASP A 52 9.89 -14.43 18.07
CA ASP A 52 9.48 -13.05 17.77
C ASP A 52 10.02 -12.59 16.40
N ALA A 53 11.27 -12.95 16.07
CA ALA A 53 11.88 -12.66 14.78
C ALA A 53 11.21 -13.40 13.63
N SER A 54 10.81 -14.65 13.83
CA SER A 54 10.07 -15.45 12.83
C SER A 54 8.68 -14.88 12.57
N ASN A 55 8.02 -14.38 13.62
CA ASN A 55 6.72 -13.69 13.50
C ASN A 55 6.87 -12.36 12.76
N ALA A 56 7.87 -11.55 13.13
CA ALA A 56 8.16 -10.29 12.43
C ALA A 56 8.49 -10.54 10.95
N PHE A 57 9.30 -11.56 10.65
CA PHE A 57 9.64 -11.95 9.28
C PHE A 57 8.42 -12.43 8.47
N SER A 58 7.50 -13.18 9.08
CA SER A 58 6.27 -13.65 8.43
C SER A 58 5.31 -12.51 8.07
N GLN A 59 5.39 -11.38 8.80
CA GLN A 59 4.63 -10.17 8.51
C GLN A 59 5.28 -9.29 7.44
N MET A 60 6.51 -9.60 7.01
CA MET A 60 7.21 -8.88 5.96
C MET A 60 6.79 -9.41 4.58
N SER A 61 6.29 -8.52 3.70
CA SER A 61 5.82 -8.84 2.34
C SER A 61 6.87 -9.57 1.51
N ALA A 62 6.58 -10.77 0.98
CA ALA A 62 7.56 -11.54 0.21
C ALA A 62 8.18 -10.74 -0.94
N GLY A 63 9.49 -10.47 -0.86
CA GLY A 63 10.31 -9.98 -1.97
C GLY A 63 10.55 -11.08 -3.01
N SER A 64 11.63 -10.97 -3.79
CA SER A 64 12.09 -12.09 -4.63
C SER A 64 12.33 -13.33 -3.77
N VAL A 65 11.94 -14.53 -4.24
CA VAL A 65 12.10 -15.80 -3.51
C VAL A 65 13.54 -16.00 -3.01
N GLY A 66 14.54 -15.56 -3.79
CA GLY A 66 15.95 -15.61 -3.38
C GLY A 66 16.31 -14.67 -2.22
N ASP A 67 15.72 -13.48 -2.16
CA ASP A 67 15.95 -12.53 -1.06
C ASP A 67 15.31 -13.03 0.25
N THR A 68 14.14 -13.68 0.15
CA THR A 68 13.47 -14.30 1.30
C THR A 68 14.30 -15.44 1.89
N SER A 69 14.88 -16.31 1.05
CA SER A 69 15.76 -17.39 1.50
C SER A 69 17.03 -16.87 2.19
N ALA A 70 17.70 -15.87 1.60
CA ALA A 70 18.91 -15.30 2.19
C ALA A 70 18.65 -14.66 3.56
N ILE A 71 17.52 -13.97 3.75
CA ILE A 71 17.16 -13.40 5.06
C ILE A 71 16.80 -14.50 6.06
N ALA A 72 16.09 -15.55 5.64
CA ALA A 72 15.77 -16.67 6.52
C ALA A 72 17.04 -17.36 7.06
N GLU A 73 18.06 -17.53 6.21
CA GLU A 73 19.37 -18.04 6.62
C GLU A 73 20.08 -17.10 7.61
N LEU A 74 20.07 -15.79 7.34
CA LEU A 74 20.65 -14.80 8.25
C LEU A 74 19.93 -14.74 9.61
N ILE A 75 18.61 -14.93 9.63
CA ILE A 75 17.82 -15.07 10.87
C ILE A 75 18.27 -16.35 11.59
N ASP A 76 18.27 -17.50 10.93
CA ASP A 76 18.67 -18.74 11.60
C ASP A 76 20.09 -18.64 12.19
N ALA A 77 21.05 -18.10 11.45
CA ALA A 77 22.40 -17.86 11.93
C ALA A 77 22.45 -16.88 13.12
N SER A 78 21.64 -15.81 13.10
CA SER A 78 21.62 -14.80 14.18
C SER A 78 21.04 -15.33 15.50
N PHE A 79 20.05 -16.21 15.42
CA PHE A 79 19.28 -16.69 16.57
C PHE A 79 19.58 -18.13 16.99
N SER A 80 20.32 -18.91 16.20
CA SER A 80 20.66 -20.29 16.54
C SER A 80 21.60 -20.37 17.76
N PRO A 81 21.40 -21.33 18.68
CA PRO A 81 22.28 -21.48 19.84
C PRO A 81 23.66 -22.06 19.50
N SER A 82 23.82 -22.71 18.34
CA SER A 82 25.08 -23.31 17.88
C SER A 82 26.01 -22.32 17.16
N THR A 83 25.50 -21.17 16.73
CA THR A 83 26.29 -20.18 15.99
C THR A 83 27.39 -19.58 16.86
N SER A 84 28.62 -19.57 16.34
CA SER A 84 29.77 -18.97 17.01
C SER A 84 29.59 -17.46 17.23
N LYS A 85 30.32 -16.88 18.18
CA LYS A 85 30.23 -15.44 18.48
C LYS A 85 30.62 -14.56 17.28
N ALA A 86 31.65 -14.95 16.55
CA ALA A 86 32.17 -14.19 15.41
C ALA A 86 31.18 -14.24 14.23
N GLU A 87 30.66 -15.43 13.93
CA GLU A 87 29.67 -15.65 12.88
C GLU A 87 28.35 -14.96 13.20
N ARG A 88 27.82 -15.07 14.42
CA ARG A 88 26.60 -14.36 14.83
C ARG A 88 26.73 -12.85 14.66
N LEU A 89 27.88 -12.28 15.01
CA LEU A 89 28.14 -10.84 14.80
C LEU A 89 28.13 -10.48 13.30
N ALA A 90 28.71 -11.33 12.45
CA ALA A 90 28.70 -11.14 11.01
C ALA A 90 27.28 -11.23 10.45
N SER A 91 26.52 -12.28 10.80
CA SER A 91 25.14 -12.49 10.36
C SER A 91 24.21 -11.36 10.80
N VAL A 92 24.32 -10.88 12.05
CA VAL A 92 23.52 -9.74 12.52
C VAL A 92 23.85 -8.47 11.74
N ARG A 93 25.13 -8.21 11.44
CA ARG A 93 25.52 -7.04 10.63
C ARG A 93 25.01 -7.12 9.21
N GLU A 94 25.09 -8.30 8.60
CA GLU A 94 24.61 -8.54 7.24
C GLU A 94 23.08 -8.47 7.17
N LEU A 95 22.38 -9.02 8.17
CA LEU A 95 20.94 -8.89 8.33
C LEU A 95 20.53 -7.41 8.47
N SER A 96 21.14 -6.67 9.39
CA SER A 96 20.91 -5.22 9.54
C SER A 96 21.15 -4.45 8.24
N HIS A 97 22.19 -4.82 7.49
CA HIS A 97 22.48 -4.19 6.21
C HIS A 97 21.41 -4.52 5.16
N ALA A 98 21.07 -5.79 4.98
CA ALA A 98 20.06 -6.26 4.02
C ALA A 98 18.68 -5.66 4.30
N LEU A 99 18.28 -5.55 5.58
CA LEU A 99 17.03 -4.89 6.00
C LEU A 99 17.01 -3.40 5.64
N ARG A 100 18.17 -2.72 5.69
CA ARG A 100 18.28 -1.27 5.41
C ARG A 100 18.42 -0.93 3.93
N THR A 101 19.04 -1.80 3.14
CA THR A 101 19.34 -1.53 1.72
C THR A 101 18.34 -2.21 0.79
N LYS A 102 18.26 -3.54 0.82
CA LYS A 102 17.42 -4.33 -0.09
C LYS A 102 15.94 -4.26 0.29
N TRP A 103 15.63 -4.39 1.58
CA TRP A 103 14.24 -4.46 2.02
C TRP A 103 13.58 -3.11 2.18
N LYS A 104 14.35 -2.05 2.48
CA LYS A 104 13.81 -0.68 2.51
C LYS A 104 13.28 -0.28 1.13
N GLU A 105 13.99 -0.65 0.06
CA GLU A 105 13.55 -0.44 -1.34
C GLU A 105 12.32 -1.27 -1.70
N GLN A 106 12.26 -2.55 -1.32
CA GLN A 106 11.09 -3.42 -1.58
C GLN A 106 9.86 -3.04 -0.73
N SER A 107 10.07 -2.53 0.49
CA SER A 107 9.02 -1.99 1.37
C SER A 107 8.45 -0.65 0.92
N THR A 108 9.02 0.00 -0.12
CA THR A 108 8.39 1.19 -0.72
C THR A 108 7.08 0.87 -1.47
N GLY A 109 6.69 -0.41 -1.56
CA GLY A 109 5.31 -0.80 -1.87
C GLY A 109 4.31 -0.66 -0.72
N SER A 110 4.75 -0.29 0.49
CA SER A 110 3.87 0.19 1.56
C SER A 110 3.47 1.61 1.22
N THR A 111 2.17 1.86 1.05
CA THR A 111 1.65 3.22 0.90
C THR A 111 2.16 4.04 2.09
N ASN A 112 3.08 4.98 1.82
CA ASN A 112 3.32 6.05 2.76
C ASN A 112 1.95 6.73 2.97
N PRO A 113 1.47 6.94 4.21
CA PRO A 113 0.20 7.62 4.48
C PRO A 113 0.08 9.07 3.93
N GLY A 114 1.04 9.53 3.11
CA GLY A 114 1.03 10.81 2.40
C GLY A 114 1.21 10.72 0.88
N ASN A 115 1.27 9.53 0.28
CA ASN A 115 1.43 9.34 -1.18
C ASN A 115 0.24 8.60 -1.83
N GLU A 116 -0.88 8.48 -1.10
CA GLU A 116 -2.12 7.89 -1.60
C GLU A 116 -2.92 8.95 -2.36
N LEU A 117 -3.38 8.61 -3.58
CA LEU A 117 -4.26 9.50 -4.36
C LEU A 117 -5.67 9.58 -3.75
N PHE A 118 -6.10 8.53 -3.06
CA PHE A 118 -7.34 8.53 -2.29
C PHE A 118 -7.21 7.68 -1.02
N PRO A 119 -7.64 8.16 0.17
CA PRO A 119 -7.43 7.43 1.42
C PRO A 119 -8.21 6.10 1.46
N LEU A 120 -7.49 4.99 1.71
CA LEU A 120 -8.15 3.68 1.84
C LEU A 120 -9.14 3.60 3.01
N ALA A 121 -8.87 4.32 4.09
CA ALA A 121 -9.78 4.39 5.24
C ALA A 121 -11.13 5.04 4.88
N LEU A 122 -11.14 5.95 3.91
CA LEU A 122 -12.36 6.61 3.49
C LEU A 122 -13.16 5.72 2.53
N ILE A 123 -12.51 5.14 1.52
CA ILE A 123 -13.20 4.25 0.56
C ILE A 123 -13.76 2.99 1.25
N ALA A 124 -13.13 2.53 2.33
CA ALA A 124 -13.62 1.39 3.12
C ALA A 124 -15.00 1.63 3.75
N LYS A 125 -15.37 2.89 4.04
CA LYS A 125 -16.68 3.24 4.62
C LYS A 125 -17.85 2.91 3.70
N THR A 126 -17.60 2.86 2.39
CA THR A 126 -18.63 2.51 1.39
C THR A 126 -19.18 1.09 1.56
N GLY A 127 -18.44 0.19 2.24
CA GLY A 127 -18.79 -1.23 2.33
C GLY A 127 -18.67 -2.00 1.01
N ARG A 128 -18.19 -1.35 -0.06
CA ARG A 128 -18.08 -1.93 -1.42
C ARG A 128 -16.67 -2.47 -1.66
N GLY A 129 -16.48 -3.79 -1.53
CA GLY A 129 -15.16 -4.43 -1.68
C GLY A 129 -14.47 -4.17 -3.03
N TYR A 130 -15.23 -4.02 -4.12
CA TYR A 130 -14.67 -3.72 -5.43
C TYR A 130 -14.11 -2.28 -5.50
N LEU A 131 -14.76 -1.29 -4.89
CA LEU A 131 -14.22 0.08 -4.79
C LEU A 131 -12.91 0.11 -4.00
N VAL A 132 -12.88 -0.59 -2.87
CA VAL A 132 -11.66 -0.73 -2.05
C VAL A 132 -10.52 -1.36 -2.86
N THR A 133 -10.83 -2.39 -3.65
CA THR A 133 -9.84 -3.09 -4.47
C THR A 133 -9.27 -2.19 -5.57
N ILE A 134 -10.12 -1.47 -6.31
CA ILE A 134 -9.66 -0.55 -7.36
C ILE A 134 -8.85 0.60 -6.78
N THR A 135 -9.28 1.19 -5.65
CA THR A 135 -8.51 2.25 -4.99
C THR A 135 -7.14 1.74 -4.51
N ARG A 136 -7.06 0.50 -3.99
CA ARG A 136 -5.78 -0.13 -3.64
C ARG A 136 -4.88 -0.31 -4.85
N GLN A 137 -5.43 -0.75 -5.98
CA GLN A 137 -4.66 -0.89 -7.23
C GLN A 137 -4.18 0.47 -7.76
N MET A 138 -5.01 1.51 -7.67
CA MET A 138 -4.64 2.89 -8.02
C MET A 138 -3.48 3.40 -7.15
N ASN A 139 -3.65 3.37 -5.82
CA ASN A 139 -2.62 3.81 -4.88
C ASN A 139 -1.33 2.97 -4.99
N GLY A 140 -1.46 1.66 -5.19
CA GLY A 140 -0.32 0.77 -5.40
C GLY A 140 0.45 1.09 -6.69
N SER A 141 -0.26 1.38 -7.78
CA SER A 141 0.37 1.78 -9.04
C SER A 141 1.12 3.11 -8.90
N MET A 142 0.56 4.08 -8.13
CA MET A 142 1.23 5.33 -7.80
C MET A 142 2.51 5.08 -6.99
N GLY A 143 2.43 4.26 -5.93
CA GLY A 143 3.58 3.89 -5.10
C GLY A 143 4.71 3.23 -5.89
N GLN A 144 4.36 2.40 -6.88
CA GLN A 144 5.31 1.73 -7.76
C GLN A 144 5.73 2.55 -8.98
N ARG A 145 5.26 3.80 -9.11
CA ARG A 145 5.55 4.70 -10.25
C ARG A 145 5.08 4.16 -11.61
N TRP A 146 4.06 3.31 -11.62
CA TRP A 146 3.41 2.84 -12.84
C TRP A 146 2.31 3.82 -13.24
N TYR A 147 2.71 4.98 -13.76
CA TYR A 147 1.80 6.12 -13.95
C TYR A 147 0.68 5.85 -14.97
N ASP A 148 0.93 5.13 -16.05
CA ASP A 148 -0.15 4.75 -16.98
C ASP A 148 -1.17 3.82 -16.30
N ALA A 149 -0.69 2.82 -15.57
CA ALA A 149 -1.55 1.92 -14.80
C ALA A 149 -2.34 2.68 -13.73
N CYS A 150 -1.70 3.64 -13.07
CA CYS A 150 -2.32 4.53 -12.10
C CYS A 150 -3.46 5.35 -12.72
N ALA A 151 -3.22 6.00 -13.87
CA ALA A 151 -4.23 6.76 -14.59
C ALA A 151 -5.39 5.89 -15.10
N VAL A 152 -5.12 4.64 -15.51
CA VAL A 152 -6.15 3.69 -15.92
C VAL A 152 -7.00 3.24 -14.71
N MET A 153 -6.40 2.97 -13.56
CA MET A 153 -7.13 2.66 -12.32
C MET A 153 -7.96 3.85 -11.83
N MET A 154 -7.42 5.07 -11.93
CA MET A 154 -8.15 6.31 -11.66
C MET A 154 -9.37 6.46 -12.55
N ARG A 155 -9.23 6.23 -13.87
CA ARG A 155 -10.35 6.20 -14.83
C ARG A 155 -11.41 5.19 -14.42
N ARG A 156 -11.01 3.97 -14.04
CA ARG A 156 -11.93 2.91 -13.60
C ARG A 156 -12.65 3.27 -12.30
N LEU A 157 -11.95 3.87 -11.33
CA LEU A 157 -12.55 4.29 -10.06
C LEU A 157 -13.63 5.35 -10.30
N ILE A 158 -13.33 6.37 -11.13
CA ILE A 158 -14.27 7.45 -11.47
C ILE A 158 -15.50 6.88 -12.19
N GLU A 159 -15.32 5.97 -13.14
CA GLU A 159 -16.42 5.30 -13.83
C GLU A 159 -17.37 4.61 -12.84
N LEU A 160 -16.82 3.83 -11.89
CA LEU A 160 -17.61 3.11 -10.90
C LEU A 160 -18.38 4.03 -9.95
N VAL A 161 -17.76 5.09 -9.41
CA VAL A 161 -18.46 5.98 -8.48
C VAL A 161 -19.52 6.85 -9.17
N VAL A 162 -19.32 7.19 -10.45
CA VAL A 162 -20.35 7.88 -11.24
C VAL A 162 -21.54 6.94 -11.45
N ILE A 163 -21.30 5.68 -11.83
CA ILE A 163 -22.38 4.69 -11.99
C ILE A 163 -23.15 4.49 -10.68
N GLU A 164 -22.46 4.29 -9.56
CA GLU A 164 -23.11 4.16 -8.24
C GLU A 164 -24.00 5.36 -7.90
N ALA A 165 -23.59 6.58 -8.25
CA ALA A 165 -24.40 7.78 -8.04
C ALA A 165 -25.67 7.79 -8.91
N PHE A 166 -25.59 7.36 -10.17
CA PHE A 166 -26.75 7.25 -11.06
C PHE A 166 -27.72 6.14 -10.61
N GLU A 167 -27.20 4.99 -10.21
CA GLU A 167 -27.99 3.87 -9.70
C GLU A 167 -28.70 4.23 -8.39
N HIS A 168 -28.00 4.91 -7.46
CA HIS A 168 -28.59 5.36 -6.19
C HIS A 168 -29.78 6.31 -6.40
N HIS A 169 -29.75 7.12 -7.46
CA HIS A 169 -30.85 8.01 -7.84
C HIS A 169 -31.88 7.37 -8.79
N SER A 170 -31.73 6.07 -9.14
CA SER A 170 -32.60 5.35 -10.06
C SER A 170 -32.75 6.03 -11.44
N ILE A 171 -31.64 6.60 -11.94
CA ILE A 171 -31.57 7.30 -13.23
C ILE A 171 -30.51 6.69 -14.17
N GLU A 172 -30.09 5.46 -13.91
CA GLU A 172 -29.06 4.74 -14.66
C GLU A 172 -29.45 4.49 -16.13
N ALA A 173 -30.74 4.52 -16.47
CA ALA A 173 -31.20 4.46 -17.86
C ALA A 173 -30.63 5.60 -18.73
N LYS A 174 -30.27 6.75 -18.14
CA LYS A 174 -29.66 7.88 -18.86
C LYS A 174 -28.21 7.62 -19.29
N ILE A 175 -27.58 6.61 -18.72
CA ILE A 175 -26.18 6.25 -18.95
C ILE A 175 -26.02 4.84 -19.54
N LYS A 176 -27.10 4.29 -20.09
CA LYS A 176 -27.09 3.02 -20.82
C LYS A 176 -27.26 3.25 -22.32
N ASP A 177 -26.57 2.46 -23.12
CA ASP A 177 -26.74 2.42 -24.57
C ASP A 177 -28.03 1.70 -24.98
N GLY A 178 -28.32 1.65 -26.28
CA GLY A 178 -29.49 0.95 -26.81
C GLY A 178 -29.50 -0.57 -26.58
N SER A 179 -28.37 -1.14 -26.15
CA SER A 179 -28.24 -2.57 -25.79
C SER A 179 -28.36 -2.80 -24.28
N GLY A 180 -28.56 -1.74 -23.48
CA GLY A 180 -28.66 -1.82 -22.02
C GLY A 180 -27.31 -1.84 -21.28
N ASN A 181 -26.18 -1.66 -21.98
CA ASN A 181 -24.86 -1.61 -21.36
C ASN A 181 -24.52 -0.18 -20.92
N TYR A 182 -23.72 -0.03 -19.87
CA TYR A 182 -23.21 1.28 -19.48
C TYR A 182 -22.32 1.88 -20.57
N VAL A 183 -22.54 3.16 -20.88
CA VAL A 183 -21.72 3.92 -21.82
C VAL A 183 -20.31 4.16 -21.27
N HIS A 184 -19.37 4.48 -22.14
CA HIS A 184 -17.98 4.72 -21.72
C HIS A 184 -17.83 5.99 -20.88
N LEU A 185 -16.76 6.08 -20.06
CA LEU A 185 -16.50 7.21 -19.16
C LEU A 185 -16.73 8.62 -19.76
N SER A 186 -16.39 8.85 -21.03
CA SER A 186 -16.68 10.13 -21.68
C SER A 186 -18.15 10.52 -21.59
N GLU A 187 -19.03 9.60 -21.97
CA GLU A 187 -20.47 9.82 -22.01
C GLU A 187 -21.06 9.84 -20.59
N LEU A 188 -20.49 9.04 -19.67
CA LEU A 188 -20.86 9.10 -18.24
C LEU A 188 -20.60 10.49 -17.64
N ILE A 189 -19.43 11.07 -17.91
CA ILE A 189 -19.08 12.41 -17.42
C ILE A 189 -20.00 13.46 -18.04
N ASP A 190 -20.21 13.38 -19.34
CA ASP A 190 -21.09 14.32 -20.04
C ASP A 190 -22.54 14.26 -19.51
N ALA A 191 -23.04 13.07 -19.19
CA ALA A 191 -24.33 12.88 -18.54
C ALA A 191 -24.32 13.47 -17.13
N ALA A 192 -23.30 13.16 -16.31
CA ALA A 192 -23.19 13.65 -14.94
C ALA A 192 -23.12 15.18 -14.85
N LEU A 193 -22.38 15.83 -15.76
CA LEU A 193 -22.26 17.29 -15.81
C LEU A 193 -23.58 17.99 -16.16
N ARG A 194 -24.47 17.31 -16.89
CA ARG A 194 -25.79 17.80 -17.31
C ARG A 194 -26.92 17.38 -16.38
N GLU A 195 -26.67 16.47 -15.44
CA GLU A 195 -27.70 15.91 -14.58
C GLU A 195 -28.09 16.91 -13.47
N PRO A 196 -29.32 17.47 -13.46
CA PRO A 196 -29.73 18.46 -12.47
C PRO A 196 -29.82 17.88 -11.04
N SER A 197 -29.99 16.56 -10.91
CA SER A 197 -30.01 15.87 -9.63
C SER A 197 -28.65 15.89 -8.95
N PHE A 198 -27.56 15.93 -9.73
CA PHE A 198 -26.21 16.07 -9.20
C PHE A 198 -25.88 17.55 -9.08
N LYS A 199 -25.91 18.06 -7.86
CA LYS A 199 -25.49 19.44 -7.51
C LYS A 199 -23.96 19.56 -7.50
N LEU A 200 -23.31 19.12 -8.58
CA LEU A 200 -21.86 19.04 -8.66
C LEU A 200 -21.20 20.40 -8.43
N SER A 201 -20.19 20.40 -7.58
CA SER A 201 -19.34 21.52 -7.28
C SER A 201 -18.60 21.99 -8.52
N ARG A 202 -18.24 23.29 -8.55
CA ARG A 202 -17.42 23.85 -9.63
C ARG A 202 -16.09 23.10 -9.77
N ASN A 203 -15.54 22.62 -8.64
CA ASN A 203 -14.27 21.90 -8.60
C ASN A 203 -14.41 20.53 -9.27
N ALA A 204 -15.44 19.74 -8.93
CA ALA A 204 -15.69 18.47 -9.61
C ALA A 204 -15.96 18.65 -11.10
N LYS A 205 -16.78 19.64 -11.47
CA LYS A 205 -17.05 19.97 -12.89
C LYS A 205 -15.77 20.28 -13.68
N THR A 206 -14.80 20.93 -13.04
CA THR A 206 -13.50 21.28 -13.66
C THR A 206 -12.53 20.09 -13.68
N ALA A 207 -12.56 19.24 -12.65
CA ALA A 207 -11.64 18.12 -12.48
C ALA A 207 -11.99 16.92 -13.38
N LEU A 208 -13.28 16.60 -13.52
CA LEU A 208 -13.77 15.44 -14.29
C LEU A 208 -13.16 15.32 -15.69
N PRO A 209 -13.17 16.36 -16.55
CA PRO A 209 -12.57 16.26 -17.88
C PRO A 209 -11.06 16.02 -17.85
N LYS A 210 -10.34 16.59 -16.88
CA LYS A 210 -8.88 16.43 -16.76
C LYS A 210 -8.51 14.99 -16.39
N LEU A 211 -9.20 14.43 -15.40
CA LEU A 211 -9.04 13.05 -14.95
C LEU A 211 -9.34 12.06 -16.08
N ARG A 212 -10.43 12.29 -16.82
CA ARG A 212 -10.76 11.49 -18.01
C ARG A 212 -9.68 11.55 -19.07
N ASN A 213 -9.13 12.74 -19.34
CA ASN A 213 -8.15 12.92 -20.40
C ASN A 213 -6.81 12.24 -20.11
N VAL A 214 -6.30 12.30 -18.87
CA VAL A 214 -5.07 11.57 -18.53
C VAL A 214 -5.28 10.06 -18.60
N GLY A 215 -6.42 9.55 -18.10
CA GLY A 215 -6.74 8.12 -18.18
C GLY A 215 -6.96 7.63 -19.61
N HIS A 216 -7.60 8.44 -20.46
CA HIS A 216 -7.80 8.09 -21.87
C HIS A 216 -6.47 8.04 -22.66
N ARG A 217 -5.60 9.04 -22.46
CA ARG A 217 -4.27 9.05 -23.09
C ARG A 217 -3.42 7.87 -22.62
N SER A 218 -3.45 7.54 -21.34
CA SER A 218 -2.72 6.39 -20.78
C SER A 218 -3.23 5.04 -21.30
N ALA A 219 -4.54 4.92 -21.52
CA ALA A 219 -5.16 3.67 -21.98
C ALA A 219 -4.99 3.42 -23.49
N HIS A 220 -4.95 4.46 -24.31
CA HIS A 220 -5.10 4.33 -25.77
C HIS A 220 -4.04 5.10 -26.58
N GLY A 221 -3.27 5.97 -25.95
CA GLY A 221 -2.29 6.82 -26.62
C GLY A 221 -1.04 6.04 -27.00
N ARG A 222 -0.89 5.71 -28.28
CA ARG A 222 0.30 5.00 -28.79
C ARG A 222 1.64 5.69 -28.47
N TYR A 223 1.64 7.02 -28.45
CA TYR A 223 2.84 7.84 -28.23
C TYR A 223 2.78 8.60 -26.90
N PHE A 224 1.87 8.21 -26.00
CA PHE A 224 1.76 8.80 -24.68
C PHE A 224 2.11 7.74 -23.64
N THR A 225 3.00 8.11 -22.72
CA THR A 225 3.36 7.31 -21.54
C THR A 225 3.35 8.28 -20.38
N ALA A 226 2.39 8.12 -19.47
CA ALA A 226 2.20 9.03 -18.35
C ALA A 226 3.48 9.16 -17.53
N GLN A 227 3.80 10.38 -17.14
CA GLN A 227 4.87 10.68 -16.21
C GLN A 227 4.29 11.06 -14.84
N GLN A 228 5.15 11.16 -13.83
CA GLN A 228 4.76 11.54 -12.48
C GLN A 228 3.94 12.85 -12.46
N SER A 229 4.44 13.85 -13.19
CA SER A 229 3.80 15.16 -13.27
C SER A 229 2.40 15.12 -13.90
N ASP A 230 2.13 14.18 -14.80
CA ASP A 230 0.77 14.03 -15.36
C ASP A 230 -0.24 13.60 -14.29
N ILE A 231 0.18 12.80 -13.30
CA ILE A 231 -0.66 12.34 -12.20
C ILE A 231 -0.79 13.42 -11.12
N GLU A 232 0.33 14.03 -10.70
CA GLU A 232 0.36 15.11 -9.71
C GLU A 232 -0.51 16.30 -10.15
N ASN A 233 -0.52 16.63 -11.45
CA ASN A 233 -1.36 17.71 -11.99
C ASN A 233 -2.87 17.46 -11.86
N VAL A 234 -3.31 16.24 -11.56
CA VAL A 234 -4.73 15.87 -11.43
C VAL A 234 -5.09 15.27 -10.08
N GLU A 235 -4.14 15.06 -9.17
CA GLU A 235 -4.34 14.27 -7.95
C GLU A 235 -5.40 14.86 -7.01
N ASP A 236 -5.39 16.18 -6.83
CA ASP A 236 -6.41 16.90 -6.05
C ASP A 236 -7.82 16.66 -6.60
N GLY A 237 -7.92 16.55 -7.93
CA GLY A 237 -9.17 16.27 -8.62
C GLY A 237 -9.75 14.90 -8.26
N VAL A 238 -8.90 13.90 -8.01
CA VAL A 238 -9.33 12.54 -7.63
C VAL A 238 -10.11 12.61 -6.33
N ARG A 239 -9.55 13.28 -5.31
CA ARG A 239 -10.17 13.40 -3.99
C ARG A 239 -11.53 14.07 -4.08
N VAL A 240 -11.60 15.21 -4.75
CA VAL A 240 -12.83 16.00 -4.93
C VAL A 240 -13.91 15.19 -5.63
N VAL A 241 -13.58 14.60 -6.78
CA VAL A 241 -14.56 13.88 -7.61
C VAL A 241 -15.04 12.62 -6.90
N VAL A 242 -14.12 11.78 -6.41
CA VAL A 242 -14.49 10.48 -5.82
C VAL A 242 -15.35 10.69 -4.58
N GLU A 243 -14.98 11.58 -3.65
CA GLU A 243 -15.83 11.84 -2.48
C GLU A 243 -17.20 12.39 -2.85
N GLU A 244 -17.26 13.35 -3.78
CA GLU A 244 -18.51 13.98 -4.15
C GLU A 244 -19.49 12.99 -4.79
N PHE A 245 -19.02 12.11 -5.67
CA PHE A 245 -19.86 11.06 -6.24
C PHE A 245 -20.24 9.99 -5.22
N LEU A 246 -19.38 9.65 -4.27
CA LEU A 246 -19.74 8.73 -3.19
C LEU A 246 -20.82 9.31 -2.26
N ASN A 247 -20.80 10.61 -1.99
CA ASN A 247 -21.89 11.29 -1.28
C ASN A 247 -23.19 11.24 -2.09
N HIS A 248 -23.13 11.49 -3.41
CA HIS A 248 -24.29 11.34 -4.29
C HIS A 248 -24.80 9.88 -4.37
N ALA A 249 -23.91 8.90 -4.21
CA ALA A 249 -24.27 7.49 -4.14
C ALA A 249 -24.81 7.04 -2.76
N GLY A 250 -24.83 7.93 -1.76
CA GLY A 250 -25.22 7.56 -0.39
C GLY A 250 -24.24 6.60 0.30
N LEU A 251 -22.98 6.58 -0.14
CA LEU A 251 -21.94 5.67 0.36
C LEU A 251 -20.94 6.34 1.32
N LEU A 252 -21.01 7.66 1.48
CA LEU A 252 -20.26 8.47 2.44
C LEU A 252 -21.17 9.43 3.18
#